data_AF-A0A134B084-F1
#
_entry.id   AF-A0A134B084-F1
#
_cell.length_a   1.000
_cell.length_b   1.000
_cell.length_c   1.000
_cell.angle_alpha   90.00
_cell.angle_beta   90.00
_cell.angle_gamma   90.00
#
_symmetry.space_group_name_H-M   'P 1'
#
loop_
_entity.id
_entity.type
_entity.pdbx_description
1 polymer ?
#
loop_
_entity_poly.entity_id
_entity_poly.type
_entity_poly.pdbx_seq_one_letter_code
_entity_poly.pdbx_strand_id
1 'polypeptide(L)'
;MKKSLALLALATLFIGTTSCRKKDEPKTPVVSTDPNTADASADVTAIKSSQAVLTVPAGSVVYIKPQTGLKILGATMDATDKTKYTVGSNGLLGINGNVEKLELESDDITDLTLSKSSPLLKTLILVTKAQSATANATKIDLSGLTDLESLLIAGYSIESLDLTKQTKLKNLGIGAWELGANFPELTNAFGSIPEKASRISEVKLPANNVIENFMVRTATLQDGKCDFDNLPKLKKFFCQSPFFSNFTFAKSTELEILYATSPTAGIKLNADLGNKPNLKDITFRNATLSKFAVSNATNVVLKDSNAGAIAVEFDNIPAAQALQYIASKANASVTSITLKNITISEENLIKMIKRLQTSGGTLKVKSELLTTAVNAALSAKGWTGAAL
;
A
#
# COMPACT_ATOMS: atom_id res chain seq x y z
N MET A 1 59.27 50.56 24.22
CA MET A 1 57.91 50.25 24.71
C MET A 1 57.71 48.74 24.58
N LYS A 2 58.26 47.89 25.45
CA LYS A 2 57.80 47.38 26.76
C LYS A 2 56.38 46.76 26.79
N LYS A 3 56.36 45.45 27.10
CA LYS A 3 55.27 44.51 27.51
C LYS A 3 54.51 43.84 26.35
N SER A 4 54.69 42.57 26.00
CA SER A 4 54.89 41.30 26.73
C SER A 4 53.64 40.73 27.42
N LEU A 5 53.35 39.48 27.03
CA LEU A 5 52.79 38.35 27.77
C LEU A 5 51.33 38.37 28.29
N ALA A 6 50.63 37.33 27.83
CA ALA A 6 49.71 36.38 28.48
C ALA A 6 49.25 36.55 29.95
N LEU A 7 48.21 35.76 30.24
CA LEU A 7 47.72 35.21 31.52
C LEU A 7 46.49 35.92 32.12
N LEU A 8 45.37 35.20 32.32
CA LEU A 8 45.14 34.36 33.51
C LEU A 8 43.68 33.88 33.54
N ALA A 9 43.51 32.60 33.90
CA ALA A 9 42.24 32.00 34.26
C ALA A 9 41.59 32.70 35.48
N LEU A 10 40.26 32.74 35.52
CA LEU A 10 39.52 32.92 36.76
C LEU A 10 38.44 31.84 36.88
N ALA A 11 38.82 30.77 37.58
CA ALA A 11 37.87 29.87 38.20
C ALA A 11 37.13 30.67 39.29
N THR A 12 35.80 30.75 39.19
CA THR A 12 34.96 31.14 40.31
C THR A 12 34.24 29.90 40.82
N LEU A 13 34.69 29.49 42.00
CA LEU A 13 34.12 28.47 42.86
C LEU A 13 32.85 29.06 43.49
N PHE A 14 31.67 28.62 43.03
CA PHE A 14 30.44 28.74 43.84
C PHE A 14 30.14 27.38 44.46
N ILE A 15 30.50 27.27 45.74
CA ILE A 15 29.94 26.28 46.66
C ILE A 15 28.51 26.74 46.93
N GLY A 16 27.54 26.07 46.32
CA GLY A 16 26.12 26.21 46.58
C GLY A 16 25.53 24.83 46.81
N THR A 17 25.35 24.48 48.08
CA THR A 17 24.66 23.25 48.53
C THR A 17 23.17 23.33 48.19
N THR A 18 22.78 22.80 47.03
CA THR A 18 21.37 22.47 46.76
C THR A 18 21.26 21.26 45.84
N SER A 19 20.89 20.13 46.45
CA SER A 19 20.17 18.98 45.88
C SER A 19 20.45 18.63 44.41
N CYS A 20 21.28 17.60 44.20
CA CYS A 20 21.38 16.87 42.95
C CYS A 20 20.00 16.26 42.56
N ARG A 21 19.19 16.99 41.81
CA ARG A 21 18.26 16.35 40.87
C ARG A 21 18.95 16.34 39.51
N LYS A 22 19.54 15.18 39.18
CA LYS A 22 19.76 14.84 37.77
C LYS A 22 18.41 15.07 37.08
N LYS A 23 18.37 15.99 36.13
CA LYS A 23 17.27 16.05 35.17
C LYS A 23 17.40 14.74 34.41
N ASP A 24 16.60 13.74 34.79
CA ASP A 24 16.57 12.45 34.11
C ASP A 24 16.46 12.74 32.62
N GLU A 25 17.45 12.30 31.85
CA GLU A 25 17.32 12.21 30.40
C GLU A 25 16.00 11.49 30.13
N PRO A 26 15.22 11.89 29.10
CA PRO A 26 13.98 11.20 28.77
C PRO A 26 14.31 9.71 28.62
N LYS A 27 13.85 8.90 29.58
CA LYS A 27 14.10 7.46 29.54
C LYS A 27 13.55 6.97 28.22
N THR A 28 14.41 6.37 27.41
CA THR A 28 13.98 5.71 26.18
C THR A 28 12.88 4.73 26.56
N PRO A 29 11.69 4.81 25.93
CA PRO A 29 10.62 3.89 26.24
C PRO A 29 11.11 2.46 25.98
N VAL A 30 10.93 1.58 26.96
CA VAL A 30 11.33 0.16 26.91
C VAL A 30 10.10 -0.70 26.71
N VAL A 31 10.20 -1.77 25.92
CA VAL A 31 9.17 -2.78 25.77
C VAL A 31 9.18 -3.68 27.00
N SER A 32 8.06 -3.75 27.72
CA SER A 32 7.93 -4.63 28.89
C SER A 32 7.56 -6.06 28.46
N THR A 33 8.11 -7.05 29.15
CA THR A 33 7.78 -8.47 29.00
C THR A 33 6.74 -8.94 30.03
N ASP A 34 6.29 -8.07 30.92
CA ASP A 34 5.29 -8.41 31.93
C ASP A 34 3.95 -8.76 31.25
N PRO A 35 3.19 -9.73 31.78
CA PRO A 35 1.86 -10.03 31.26
C PRO A 35 0.97 -8.79 31.22
N ASN A 36 0.07 -8.74 30.23
CA ASN A 36 -0.92 -7.68 30.17
C ASN A 36 -1.77 -7.62 31.45
N THR A 37 -2.12 -6.40 31.85
CA THR A 37 -3.05 -6.15 32.96
C THR A 37 -4.34 -5.55 32.43
N ALA A 38 -5.45 -5.78 33.14
CA ALA A 38 -6.76 -5.24 32.79
C ALA A 38 -7.43 -4.62 34.01
N ASP A 39 -8.04 -3.46 33.82
CA ASP A 39 -8.83 -2.75 34.84
C ASP A 39 -10.19 -2.37 34.25
N ALA A 40 -11.18 -3.20 34.53
CA ALA A 40 -12.56 -2.99 34.10
C ALA A 40 -13.26 -1.85 34.88
N SER A 41 -12.70 -1.42 36.01
CA SER A 41 -13.27 -0.39 36.89
C SER A 41 -12.75 1.02 36.60
N ALA A 42 -11.81 1.16 35.65
CA ALA A 42 -11.25 2.44 35.26
C ALA A 42 -12.35 3.44 34.84
N ASP A 43 -12.28 4.67 35.35
CA ASP A 43 -13.22 5.71 34.99
C ASP A 43 -13.04 6.17 33.52
N VAL A 44 -14.08 6.81 32.99
CA VAL A 44 -14.13 7.28 31.59
C VAL A 44 -13.00 8.29 31.27
N THR A 45 -12.60 9.11 32.23
CA THR A 45 -11.53 10.11 32.04
C THR A 45 -10.19 9.39 31.89
N ALA A 46 -9.91 8.42 32.75
CA ALA A 46 -8.71 7.59 32.69
C ALA A 46 -8.64 6.83 31.35
N ILE A 47 -9.75 6.21 30.91
CA ILE A 47 -9.81 5.51 29.62
C ILE A 47 -9.50 6.46 28.46
N LYS A 48 -10.18 7.61 28.38
CA LYS A 48 -9.96 8.62 27.32
C LYS A 48 -8.55 9.22 27.35
N SER A 49 -7.85 9.13 28.47
CA SER A 49 -6.46 9.54 28.60
C SER A 49 -5.44 8.48 28.15
N SER A 50 -5.88 7.33 27.62
CA SER A 50 -4.98 6.28 27.18
C SER A 50 -4.22 6.65 25.89
N GLN A 51 -3.16 5.89 25.56
CA GLN A 51 -2.42 6.05 24.30
C GLN A 51 -3.26 5.66 23.08
N ALA A 52 -3.99 4.54 23.18
CA ALA A 52 -5.03 4.19 22.23
C ALA A 52 -6.40 4.17 22.94
N VAL A 53 -7.43 4.66 22.28
CA VAL A 53 -8.81 4.64 22.76
C VAL A 53 -9.70 4.05 21.67
N LEU A 54 -10.50 3.05 22.03
CA LEU A 54 -11.47 2.42 21.15
C LEU A 54 -12.89 2.74 21.65
N THR A 55 -13.79 3.09 20.74
CA THR A 55 -15.24 3.06 20.98
C THR A 55 -15.78 1.75 20.44
N VAL A 56 -16.35 0.93 21.33
CA VAL A 56 -16.85 -0.40 21.01
C VAL A 56 -18.12 -0.63 21.84
N PRO A 57 -19.24 -1.13 21.27
CA PRO A 57 -20.44 -1.47 22.02
C PRO A 57 -20.14 -2.26 23.31
N ALA A 58 -20.87 -1.93 24.38
CA ALA A 58 -20.71 -2.61 25.66
C ALA A 58 -20.97 -4.12 25.52
N GLY A 59 -20.12 -4.94 26.15
CA GLY A 59 -20.19 -6.40 26.06
C GLY A 59 -19.58 -7.01 24.79
N SER A 60 -19.19 -6.19 23.80
CA SER A 60 -18.44 -6.67 22.64
C SER A 60 -17.04 -7.14 23.02
N VAL A 61 -16.45 -7.93 22.13
CA VAL A 61 -15.13 -8.52 22.31
C VAL A 61 -14.11 -7.83 21.42
N VAL A 62 -12.96 -7.51 22.00
CA VAL A 62 -11.76 -7.06 21.28
C VAL A 62 -10.63 -8.03 21.59
N TYR A 63 -10.01 -8.56 20.54
CA TYR A 63 -8.78 -9.34 20.64
C TYR A 63 -7.58 -8.41 20.47
N ILE A 64 -6.62 -8.48 21.40
CA ILE A 64 -5.46 -7.59 21.45
C ILE A 64 -4.19 -8.44 21.56
N LYS A 65 -3.20 -8.16 20.69
CA LYS A 65 -1.83 -8.70 20.79
C LYS A 65 -0.81 -7.56 20.75
N PRO A 66 0.35 -7.69 21.42
CA PRO A 66 0.85 -8.86 22.16
C PRO A 66 0.17 -9.07 23.51
N GLN A 67 0.46 -10.21 24.16
CA GLN A 67 -0.02 -10.56 25.50
C GLN A 67 0.82 -9.99 26.65
N THR A 68 1.82 -9.16 26.32
CA THR A 68 2.76 -8.57 27.28
C THR A 68 2.91 -7.07 27.07
N GLY A 69 3.21 -6.35 28.15
CA GLY A 69 3.59 -4.94 28.14
C GLY A 69 2.42 -3.95 27.99
N LEU A 70 1.17 -4.42 27.98
CA LEU A 70 -0.02 -3.57 27.87
C LEU A 70 -0.83 -3.51 29.17
N LYS A 71 -1.36 -2.33 29.46
CA LYS A 71 -2.40 -2.06 30.46
C LYS A 71 -3.68 -1.70 29.72
N ILE A 72 -4.70 -2.54 29.87
CA ILE A 72 -6.01 -2.39 29.25
C ILE A 72 -6.99 -1.81 30.28
N LEU A 73 -7.70 -0.74 29.92
CA LEU A 73 -8.67 -0.05 30.77
C LEU A 73 -10.07 -0.19 30.18
N GLY A 74 -11.09 -0.29 31.04
CA GLY A 74 -12.50 -0.33 30.63
C GLY A 74 -12.95 -1.68 30.06
N ALA A 75 -12.16 -2.74 30.23
CA ALA A 75 -12.50 -4.08 29.75
C ALA A 75 -12.02 -5.17 30.71
N THR A 76 -12.70 -6.32 30.69
CA THR A 76 -12.34 -7.51 31.45
C THR A 76 -11.56 -8.47 30.55
N MET A 77 -10.36 -8.88 30.97
CA MET A 77 -9.57 -9.90 30.28
C MET A 77 -10.14 -11.30 30.55
N ASP A 78 -10.24 -12.12 29.51
CA ASP A 78 -10.71 -13.50 29.61
C ASP A 78 -9.72 -14.36 30.44
N ALA A 79 -10.28 -15.32 31.18
CA ALA A 79 -9.50 -16.16 32.09
C ALA A 79 -8.59 -17.13 31.33
N THR A 80 -9.03 -17.63 30.16
CA THR A 80 -8.37 -18.66 29.38
C THR A 80 -7.65 -18.07 28.17
N ASP A 81 -8.27 -17.13 27.47
CA ASP A 81 -7.68 -16.46 26.31
C ASP A 81 -7.17 -15.06 26.67
N LYS A 82 -5.87 -14.94 26.94
CA LYS A 82 -5.25 -13.65 27.33
C LYS A 82 -5.16 -12.62 26.21
N THR A 83 -5.62 -12.94 24.99
CA THR A 83 -5.83 -11.94 23.95
C THR A 83 -7.22 -11.33 23.97
N LYS A 84 -8.19 -11.95 24.65
CA LYS A 84 -9.61 -11.61 24.56
C LYS A 84 -10.04 -10.68 25.70
N TYR A 85 -10.61 -9.54 25.33
CA TYR A 85 -11.12 -8.52 26.27
C TYR A 85 -12.59 -8.23 26.00
N THR A 86 -13.42 -8.27 27.04
CA THR A 86 -14.85 -7.91 26.96
C THR A 86 -15.03 -6.48 27.43
N VAL A 87 -15.58 -5.62 26.57
CA VAL A 87 -15.72 -4.18 26.84
C VAL A 87 -16.78 -3.92 27.89
N GLY A 88 -16.49 -3.03 28.82
CA GLY A 88 -17.37 -2.64 29.92
C GLY A 88 -18.61 -1.85 29.49
N SER A 89 -19.46 -1.53 30.46
CA SER A 89 -20.76 -0.87 30.24
C SER A 89 -20.69 0.53 29.63
N ASN A 90 -19.53 1.19 29.72
CA ASN A 90 -19.29 2.51 29.15
C ASN A 90 -18.96 2.48 27.64
N GLY A 91 -18.74 1.30 27.05
CA GLY A 91 -18.45 1.14 25.63
C GLY A 91 -17.11 1.74 25.19
N LEU A 92 -16.15 1.85 26.11
CA LEU A 92 -14.82 2.40 25.84
C LEU A 92 -13.73 1.44 26.34
N LEU A 93 -12.68 1.29 25.54
CA LEU A 93 -11.49 0.51 25.89
C LEU A 93 -10.25 1.38 25.68
N GLY A 94 -9.42 1.47 26.72
CA GLY A 94 -8.14 2.21 26.68
C GLY A 94 -6.96 1.25 26.68
N ILE A 95 -5.93 1.54 25.88
CA ILE A 95 -4.68 0.76 25.82
C ILE A 95 -3.51 1.67 26.14
N ASN A 96 -2.69 1.27 27.11
CA ASN A 96 -1.41 1.90 27.44
C ASN A 96 -0.31 0.86 27.44
N GLY A 97 0.90 1.26 27.10
CA GLY A 97 2.07 0.38 27.02
C GLY A 97 2.90 0.67 25.78
N ASN A 98 4.17 0.30 25.84
CA ASN A 98 5.09 0.44 24.72
C ASN A 98 5.30 -0.94 24.08
N VAL A 99 4.91 -1.07 22.81
CA VAL A 99 5.07 -2.29 22.01
C VAL A 99 5.51 -1.92 20.60
N GLU A 100 6.20 -2.83 19.92
CA GLU A 100 6.62 -2.62 18.53
C GLU A 100 5.52 -2.91 17.51
N LYS A 101 4.63 -3.85 17.85
CA LYS A 101 3.51 -4.29 17.02
C LYS A 101 2.26 -4.35 17.89
N LEU A 102 1.17 -3.77 17.40
CA LEU A 102 -0.16 -3.84 18.01
C LEU A 102 -1.14 -4.43 16.99
N GLU A 103 -1.82 -5.50 17.37
CA GLU A 103 -2.87 -6.12 16.57
C GLU A 103 -4.19 -6.03 17.34
N LEU A 104 -5.21 -5.49 16.67
CA LEU A 104 -6.56 -5.31 17.16
C LEU A 104 -7.51 -6.06 16.22
N GLU A 105 -8.23 -7.03 16.75
CA GLU A 105 -9.25 -7.79 16.02
C GLU A 105 -10.60 -7.67 16.72
N SER A 106 -11.58 -7.10 16.01
CA SER A 106 -12.97 -6.98 16.49
C SER A 106 -13.90 -6.62 15.33
N ASP A 107 -15.15 -7.07 15.36
CA ASP A 107 -16.15 -6.67 14.37
C ASP A 107 -16.84 -5.35 14.75
N ASP A 108 -16.73 -4.93 16.02
CA ASP A 108 -17.59 -3.92 16.61
C ASP A 108 -16.89 -2.57 16.88
N ILE A 109 -15.64 -2.39 16.42
CA ILE A 109 -14.94 -1.11 16.57
C ILE A 109 -15.61 -0.05 15.69
N THR A 110 -16.12 1.00 16.35
CA THR A 110 -16.77 2.16 15.70
C THR A 110 -15.83 3.35 15.61
N ASP A 111 -14.94 3.54 16.59
CA ASP A 111 -13.88 4.54 16.55
C ASP A 111 -12.57 3.96 17.11
N LEU A 112 -11.44 4.32 16.51
CA LEU A 112 -10.09 4.08 17.03
C LEU A 112 -9.30 5.40 17.00
N THR A 113 -8.75 5.81 18.14
CA THR A 113 -7.92 7.01 18.26
C THR A 113 -6.57 6.69 18.87
N LEU A 114 -5.50 6.98 18.14
CA LEU A 114 -4.10 6.98 18.58
C LEU A 114 -3.47 8.35 18.27
N SER A 115 -3.95 9.39 18.95
CA SER A 115 -3.49 10.77 18.79
C SER A 115 -2.26 11.11 19.63
N LYS A 116 -1.87 10.22 20.56
CA LYS A 116 -0.66 10.36 21.38
C LYS A 116 0.54 9.69 20.72
N SER A 117 1.72 10.26 20.94
CA SER A 117 2.97 9.69 20.43
C SER A 117 3.22 8.29 21.01
N SER A 118 3.55 7.35 20.14
CA SER A 118 4.01 6.00 20.49
C SER A 118 5.20 5.64 19.59
N PRO A 119 6.41 6.14 19.90
CA PRO A 119 7.55 6.06 18.98
C PRO A 119 8.09 4.63 18.76
N LEU A 120 7.79 3.70 19.69
CA LEU A 120 8.13 2.29 19.53
C LEU A 120 7.15 1.54 18.62
N LEU A 121 5.89 2.00 18.48
CA LEU A 121 4.90 1.28 17.68
C LEU A 121 5.21 1.43 16.19
N LYS A 122 5.77 0.36 15.60
CA LYS A 122 6.14 0.29 14.18
C LYS A 122 5.11 -0.37 13.31
N THR A 123 4.30 -1.27 13.86
CA THR A 123 3.28 -2.02 13.12
C THR A 123 1.93 -1.94 13.80
N LEU A 124 0.91 -1.49 13.07
CA LEU A 124 -0.48 -1.53 13.50
C LEU A 124 -1.27 -2.42 12.55
N ILE A 125 -1.98 -3.40 13.12
CA ILE A 125 -2.92 -4.27 12.40
C ILE A 125 -4.29 -4.08 13.02
N LEU A 126 -5.25 -3.66 12.20
CA LEU A 126 -6.65 -3.53 12.57
C LEU A 126 -7.49 -4.40 11.63
N VAL A 127 -8.08 -5.46 12.16
CA VAL A 127 -8.85 -6.42 11.35
C VAL A 127 -10.18 -6.75 11.99
N THR A 128 -11.16 -7.15 11.19
CA THR A 128 -12.40 -7.74 11.67
C THR A 128 -12.23 -9.24 11.82
N LYS A 129 -12.94 -9.86 12.76
CA LYS A 129 -12.98 -11.31 12.90
C LYS A 129 -13.83 -11.93 11.80
N ALA A 130 -15.05 -11.41 11.61
CA ALA A 130 -15.91 -11.70 10.48
C ALA A 130 -15.38 -11.09 9.17
N GLN A 131 -16.11 -11.26 8.06
CA GLN A 131 -15.75 -10.69 6.76
C GLN A 131 -15.85 -9.16 6.71
N SER A 132 -16.66 -8.56 7.59
CA SER A 132 -16.86 -7.12 7.68
C SER A 132 -17.27 -6.71 9.09
N ALA A 133 -16.99 -5.46 9.43
CA ALA A 133 -17.41 -4.84 10.68
C ALA A 133 -18.94 -4.73 10.75
N THR A 134 -19.50 -4.70 11.96
CA THR A 134 -20.93 -4.47 12.22
C THR A 134 -21.30 -3.01 12.04
N ALA A 135 -20.36 -2.09 12.25
CA ALA A 135 -20.53 -0.67 12.03
C ALA A 135 -20.60 -0.33 10.54
N ASN A 136 -21.56 0.53 10.16
CA ASN A 136 -21.67 1.06 8.79
C ASN A 136 -20.46 1.94 8.40
N ALA A 137 -19.85 2.60 9.38
CA ALA A 137 -18.66 3.41 9.22
C ALA A 137 -17.84 3.39 10.52
N THR A 138 -16.53 3.32 10.37
CA THR A 138 -15.55 3.36 11.46
C THR A 138 -14.68 4.59 11.29
N LYS A 139 -14.43 5.33 12.38
CA LYS A 139 -13.51 6.47 12.37
C LYS A 139 -12.15 6.04 12.89
N ILE A 140 -11.11 6.45 12.18
CA ILE A 140 -9.73 6.11 12.51
C ILE A 140 -8.92 7.41 12.59
N ASP A 141 -8.31 7.67 13.74
CA ASP A 141 -7.35 8.75 13.94
C ASP A 141 -6.00 8.14 14.35
N LEU A 142 -5.01 8.25 13.47
CA LEU A 142 -3.63 7.78 13.70
C LEU A 142 -2.64 8.94 13.83
N SER A 143 -3.11 10.17 14.07
CA SER A 143 -2.30 11.39 14.02
C SER A 143 -1.08 11.38 14.96
N GLY A 144 -1.12 10.61 16.04
CA GLY A 144 0.00 10.44 16.98
C GLY A 144 1.05 9.40 16.55
N LEU A 145 0.75 8.54 15.57
CA LEU A 145 1.63 7.46 15.12
C LEU A 145 2.56 7.89 14.00
N THR A 146 3.37 8.94 14.24
CA THR A 146 4.28 9.50 13.25
C THR A 146 5.47 8.59 12.91
N ASP A 147 5.75 7.61 13.77
CA ASP A 147 6.86 6.65 13.64
C ASP A 147 6.44 5.29 13.06
N LEU A 148 5.18 5.17 12.62
CA LEU A 148 4.61 3.94 12.08
C LEU A 148 5.26 3.57 10.74
N GLU A 149 5.66 2.31 10.60
CA GLU A 149 6.33 1.79 9.41
C GLU A 149 5.44 0.82 8.62
N SER A 150 4.49 0.16 9.29
CA SER A 150 3.56 -0.79 8.68
C SER A 150 2.13 -0.62 9.20
N LEU A 151 1.16 -0.55 8.30
CA LEU A 151 -0.26 -0.43 8.62
C LEU A 151 -1.09 -1.41 7.80
N LEU A 152 -1.94 -2.20 8.47
CA LEU A 152 -2.98 -3.00 7.84
C LEU A 152 -4.34 -2.64 8.43
N ILE A 153 -5.31 -2.31 7.58
CA ILE A 153 -6.72 -2.13 7.95
C ILE A 153 -7.60 -3.00 7.05
N ALA A 154 -8.25 -4.04 7.60
CA ALA A 154 -9.05 -4.99 6.81
C ALA A 154 -10.44 -5.26 7.41
N GLY A 155 -11.48 -5.28 6.57
CA GLY A 155 -12.86 -5.58 6.98
C GLY A 155 -13.68 -4.38 7.43
N TYR A 156 -13.11 -3.17 7.41
CA TYR A 156 -13.79 -1.96 7.89
C TYR A 156 -14.33 -1.10 6.75
N SER A 157 -15.40 -0.36 7.05
CA SER A 157 -15.94 0.70 6.19
C SER A 157 -15.45 2.06 6.71
N ILE A 158 -14.71 2.81 5.90
CA ILE A 158 -14.10 4.10 6.29
C ILE A 158 -14.35 5.10 5.17
N GLU A 159 -14.89 6.27 5.50
CA GLU A 159 -15.15 7.30 4.49
C GLU A 159 -13.84 7.89 3.97
N SER A 160 -12.98 8.36 4.88
CA SER A 160 -11.66 8.91 4.58
C SER A 160 -10.65 8.46 5.62
N LEU A 161 -9.61 7.76 5.17
CA LEU A 161 -8.46 7.40 5.99
C LEU A 161 -7.35 8.45 5.80
N ASP A 162 -7.10 9.25 6.83
CA ASP A 162 -6.03 10.26 6.80
C ASP A 162 -4.71 9.67 7.33
N LEU A 163 -3.75 9.51 6.42
CA LEU A 163 -2.40 9.04 6.72
C LEU A 163 -1.34 10.14 6.59
N THR A 164 -1.74 11.41 6.45
CA THR A 164 -0.82 12.51 6.10
C THR A 164 0.32 12.72 7.11
N LYS A 165 0.19 12.18 8.33
CA LYS A 165 1.21 12.21 9.39
C LYS A 165 2.13 10.99 9.42
N GLN A 166 1.81 9.92 8.69
CA GLN A 166 2.56 8.66 8.65
C GLN A 166 3.72 8.73 7.63
N THR A 167 4.63 9.68 7.83
CA THR A 167 5.74 9.95 6.89
C THR A 167 6.82 8.85 6.84
N LYS A 168 6.76 7.86 7.73
CA LYS A 168 7.68 6.71 7.78
C LYS A 168 7.06 5.40 7.30
N LEU A 169 5.81 5.42 6.81
CA LEU A 169 5.07 4.24 6.41
C LEU A 169 5.65 3.61 5.14
N LYS A 170 6.15 2.38 5.25
CA LYS A 170 6.74 1.58 4.16
C LYS A 170 5.77 0.53 3.62
N ASN A 171 4.98 -0.08 4.50
CA ASN A 171 4.05 -1.16 4.16
C ASN A 171 2.62 -0.72 4.44
N LEU A 172 1.77 -0.70 3.42
CA LEU A 172 0.35 -0.35 3.56
C LEU A 172 -0.52 -1.48 3.01
N GLY A 173 -1.42 -1.98 3.84
CA GLY A 173 -2.49 -2.90 3.48
C GLY A 173 -3.85 -2.26 3.75
N ILE A 174 -4.67 -2.16 2.71
CA ILE A 174 -6.08 -1.79 2.81
C ILE A 174 -6.90 -2.97 2.31
N GLY A 175 -7.65 -3.61 3.20
CA GLY A 175 -8.06 -4.99 3.01
C GLY A 175 -6.89 -5.95 3.22
N ALA A 176 -7.17 -7.24 3.19
CA ALA A 176 -6.20 -8.31 3.34
C ALA A 176 -6.37 -9.33 2.21
N TRP A 177 -5.24 -9.84 1.74
CA TRP A 177 -5.16 -10.89 0.73
C TRP A 177 -3.94 -11.78 1.00
N GLU A 178 -4.04 -13.07 0.71
CA GLU A 178 -2.88 -13.96 0.78
C GLU A 178 -2.01 -13.78 -0.47
N LEU A 179 -0.93 -13.03 -0.32
CA LEU A 179 -0.04 -12.67 -1.44
C LEU A 179 1.06 -13.71 -1.70
N GLY A 180 1.18 -14.71 -0.83
CA GLY A 180 2.20 -15.75 -0.89
C GLY A 180 3.63 -15.21 -0.95
N ALA A 181 4.52 -15.95 -1.60
CA ALA A 181 5.95 -15.63 -1.71
C ALA A 181 6.27 -14.40 -2.59
N ASN A 182 5.29 -13.82 -3.30
CA ASN A 182 5.53 -12.70 -4.21
C ASN A 182 5.68 -11.36 -3.46
N PHE A 183 5.11 -11.25 -2.25
CA PHE A 183 5.14 -10.05 -1.42
C PHE A 183 5.58 -10.37 0.02
N PRO A 184 6.80 -10.92 0.22
CA PRO A 184 7.27 -11.34 1.54
C PRO A 184 7.36 -10.18 2.55
N GLU A 185 7.54 -8.94 2.10
CA GLU A 185 7.61 -7.75 2.95
C GLU A 185 6.28 -7.50 3.67
N LEU A 186 5.16 -7.67 2.95
CA LEU A 186 3.81 -7.54 3.53
C LEU A 186 3.49 -8.73 4.44
N THR A 187 3.86 -9.95 4.03
CA THR A 187 3.70 -11.15 4.87
C THR A 187 4.53 -11.07 6.16
N ASN A 188 5.75 -10.54 6.10
CA ASN A 188 6.60 -10.35 7.28
C ASN A 188 6.05 -9.28 8.22
N ALA A 189 5.52 -8.17 7.67
CA ALA A 189 4.92 -7.12 8.47
C ALA A 189 3.62 -7.58 9.16
N PHE A 190 2.73 -8.21 8.39
CA PHE A 190 1.36 -8.46 8.84
C PHE A 190 1.12 -9.89 9.34
N GLY A 191 1.94 -10.85 8.92
CA GLY A 191 1.67 -12.28 9.13
C GLY A 191 0.64 -12.81 8.14
N SER A 192 0.11 -14.00 8.42
CA SER A 192 -1.02 -14.56 7.66
C SER A 192 -2.32 -13.97 8.20
N ILE A 193 -3.02 -13.22 7.34
CA ILE A 193 -4.31 -12.61 7.66
C ILE A 193 -5.33 -13.16 6.66
N PRO A 194 -6.48 -13.69 7.12
CA PRO A 194 -7.51 -14.17 6.22
C PRO A 194 -7.94 -13.07 5.23
N GLU A 195 -8.24 -13.48 4.01
CA GLU A 195 -8.67 -12.55 2.97
C GLU A 195 -9.91 -11.76 3.40
N LYS A 196 -9.81 -10.44 3.43
CA LYS A 196 -10.90 -9.54 3.85
C LYS A 196 -10.90 -8.29 2.99
N ALA A 197 -12.06 -7.92 2.44
CA ALA A 197 -12.19 -6.66 1.72
C ALA A 197 -12.55 -5.56 2.71
N SER A 198 -12.13 -4.33 2.42
CA SER A 198 -12.60 -3.14 3.14
C SER A 198 -13.56 -2.33 2.27
N ARG A 199 -14.18 -1.29 2.85
CA ARG A 199 -14.93 -0.26 2.12
C ARG A 199 -14.36 1.12 2.48
N ILE A 200 -13.10 1.34 2.11
CA ILE A 200 -12.41 2.61 2.29
C ILE A 200 -12.58 3.45 1.02
N SER A 201 -13.18 4.64 1.14
CA SER A 201 -13.57 5.46 -0.01
C SER A 201 -12.55 6.54 -0.38
N GLU A 202 -11.70 6.96 0.55
CA GLU A 202 -10.61 7.90 0.33
C GLU A 202 -9.41 7.56 1.23
N VAL A 203 -8.20 7.74 0.71
CA VAL A 203 -6.94 7.57 1.43
C VAL A 203 -6.07 8.79 1.16
N LYS A 204 -5.78 9.56 2.21
CA LYS A 204 -4.91 10.73 2.12
C LYS A 204 -3.50 10.34 2.51
N LEU A 205 -2.60 10.38 1.55
CA LEU A 205 -1.20 10.00 1.76
C LEU A 205 -0.35 11.22 2.17
N PRO A 206 0.75 11.02 2.90
CA PRO A 206 1.76 12.05 3.13
C PRO A 206 2.23 12.74 1.83
N ALA A 207 2.72 13.98 1.93
CA ALA A 207 3.32 14.66 0.77
C ALA A 207 4.63 13.97 0.34
N ASN A 208 5.44 13.54 1.32
CA ASN A 208 6.71 12.85 1.13
C ASN A 208 6.54 11.36 1.48
N ASN A 209 5.84 10.61 0.63
CA ASN A 209 5.60 9.19 0.87
C ASN A 209 6.87 8.35 0.71
N VAL A 210 7.04 7.41 1.63
CA VAL A 210 8.11 6.39 1.60
C VAL A 210 7.56 4.98 1.48
N ILE A 211 6.28 4.84 1.09
CA ILE A 211 5.63 3.54 0.90
C ILE A 211 6.35 2.76 -0.20
N GLU A 212 6.79 1.56 0.14
CA GLU A 212 7.49 0.63 -0.74
C GLU A 212 6.55 -0.49 -1.23
N ASN A 213 5.62 -0.93 -0.38
CA ASN A 213 4.73 -2.05 -0.66
C ASN A 213 3.29 -1.65 -0.33
N PHE A 214 2.39 -1.80 -1.32
CA PHE A 214 0.99 -1.43 -1.18
C PHE A 214 0.07 -2.54 -1.67
N MET A 215 -0.75 -3.07 -0.77
CA MET A 215 -1.85 -4.00 -1.06
C MET A 215 -3.20 -3.30 -0.90
N VAL A 216 -4.07 -3.42 -1.90
CA VAL A 216 -5.40 -2.80 -1.92
C VAL A 216 -6.48 -3.81 -2.32
N ARG A 217 -7.46 -4.00 -1.44
CA ARG A 217 -8.71 -4.71 -1.67
C ARG A 217 -9.84 -3.96 -1.00
N THR A 218 -10.43 -3.00 -1.72
CA THR A 218 -11.48 -2.13 -1.20
C THR A 218 -12.59 -1.91 -2.23
N ALA A 219 -13.84 -1.92 -1.75
CA ALA A 219 -15.02 -1.88 -2.61
C ALA A 219 -15.55 -0.48 -2.95
N THR A 220 -14.90 0.60 -2.48
CA THR A 220 -15.42 1.98 -2.64
C THR A 220 -14.36 3.01 -3.04
N LEU A 221 -13.09 2.63 -3.18
CA LEU A 221 -12.03 3.55 -3.58
C LEU A 221 -12.06 3.79 -5.09
N GLN A 222 -12.39 5.02 -5.48
CA GLN A 222 -12.49 5.44 -6.88
C GLN A 222 -11.25 6.22 -7.34
N ASP A 223 -11.15 6.46 -8.65
CA ASP A 223 -10.10 7.32 -9.21
C ASP A 223 -10.08 8.71 -8.54
N GLY A 224 -8.87 9.22 -8.27
CA GLY A 224 -8.68 10.51 -7.61
C GLY A 224 -8.88 10.50 -6.08
N LYS A 225 -9.28 9.37 -5.49
CA LYS A 225 -9.46 9.21 -4.03
C LYS A 225 -8.24 8.66 -3.28
N CYS A 226 -7.20 8.31 -4.02
CA CYS A 226 -5.87 8.01 -3.50
C CYS A 226 -4.86 8.45 -4.56
N ASP A 227 -3.86 9.22 -4.16
CA ASP A 227 -2.81 9.72 -5.07
C ASP A 227 -1.72 8.64 -5.25
N PHE A 228 -2.00 7.66 -6.13
CA PHE A 228 -1.04 6.61 -6.47
C PHE A 228 0.16 7.13 -7.28
N ASP A 229 0.07 8.34 -7.84
CA ASP A 229 1.17 8.97 -8.56
C ASP A 229 2.24 9.54 -7.62
N ASN A 230 1.87 9.88 -6.39
CA ASN A 230 2.80 10.39 -5.37
C ASN A 230 3.44 9.30 -4.50
N LEU A 231 3.94 8.22 -5.12
CA LEU A 231 4.57 7.10 -4.43
C LEU A 231 6.02 6.85 -4.93
N PRO A 232 6.98 7.75 -4.62
CA PRO A 232 8.32 7.72 -5.23
C PRO A 232 9.17 6.50 -4.86
N LYS A 233 8.83 5.79 -3.78
CA LYS A 233 9.55 4.61 -3.28
C LYS A 233 8.82 3.28 -3.52
N LEU A 234 7.70 3.31 -4.23
CA LEU A 234 6.88 2.12 -4.47
C LEU A 234 7.65 1.12 -5.33
N LYS A 235 7.81 -0.09 -4.79
CA LYS A 235 8.42 -1.25 -5.45
C LYS A 235 7.37 -2.27 -5.84
N LYS A 236 6.36 -2.49 -5.00
CA LYS A 236 5.36 -3.54 -5.22
C LYS A 236 3.96 -3.02 -4.98
N PHE A 237 3.10 -3.20 -5.99
CA PHE A 237 1.70 -2.86 -5.91
C PHE A 237 0.84 -4.09 -6.22
N PHE A 238 -0.08 -4.39 -5.32
CA PHE A 238 -1.11 -5.40 -5.52
C PHE A 238 -2.48 -4.75 -5.36
N CYS A 239 -3.39 -5.05 -6.29
CA CYS A 239 -4.81 -4.82 -6.06
C CYS A 239 -5.69 -5.99 -6.51
N GLN A 240 -6.77 -6.18 -5.77
CA GLN A 240 -7.85 -7.07 -6.18
C GLN A 240 -9.17 -6.31 -6.17
N SER A 241 -9.95 -6.57 -7.22
CA SER A 241 -11.26 -5.96 -7.44
C SER A 241 -11.24 -4.45 -7.27
N PRO A 242 -10.29 -3.75 -7.92
CA PRO A 242 -10.26 -2.29 -7.87
C PRO A 242 -11.59 -1.69 -8.36
N PHE A 243 -11.97 -0.59 -7.71
CA PHE A 243 -13.07 0.31 -8.08
C PHE A 243 -12.56 1.59 -8.80
N PHE A 244 -11.28 1.58 -9.16
CA PHE A 244 -10.57 2.63 -9.87
C PHE A 244 -9.92 2.04 -11.12
N SER A 245 -9.60 2.90 -12.08
CA SER A 245 -9.15 2.48 -13.41
C SER A 245 -7.73 2.92 -13.75
N ASN A 246 -7.18 3.96 -13.09
CA ASN A 246 -5.90 4.55 -13.49
C ASN A 246 -4.69 3.91 -12.78
N PHE A 247 -3.73 3.46 -13.58
CA PHE A 247 -2.49 2.80 -13.17
C PHE A 247 -1.30 3.49 -13.87
N THR A 248 -0.92 4.66 -13.37
CA THR A 248 0.14 5.53 -13.94
C THR A 248 1.44 5.46 -13.14
N PHE A 249 1.32 5.56 -11.81
CA PHE A 249 2.43 5.54 -10.85
C PHE A 249 3.56 6.50 -11.26
N ALA A 250 3.21 7.75 -11.55
CA ALA A 250 4.06 8.71 -12.25
C ALA A 250 5.44 8.90 -11.59
N LYS A 251 5.50 8.96 -10.25
CA LYS A 251 6.77 9.12 -9.52
C LYS A 251 7.45 7.80 -9.14
N SER A 252 6.81 6.64 -9.34
CA SER A 252 7.31 5.34 -8.88
C SER A 252 8.31 4.71 -9.85
N THR A 253 9.48 5.33 -10.02
CA THR A 253 10.54 4.79 -10.90
C THR A 253 11.17 3.50 -10.36
N GLU A 254 11.03 3.25 -9.06
CA GLU A 254 11.51 2.03 -8.38
C GLU A 254 10.53 0.84 -8.51
N LEU A 255 9.40 0.98 -9.20
CA LEU A 255 8.37 -0.06 -9.30
C LEU A 255 8.92 -1.32 -9.99
N GLU A 256 8.81 -2.46 -9.29
CA GLU A 256 9.29 -3.76 -9.73
C GLU A 256 8.17 -4.71 -10.11
N ILE A 257 7.06 -4.70 -9.35
CA ILE A 257 5.94 -5.64 -9.51
C ILE A 257 4.64 -4.86 -9.48
N LEU A 258 3.82 -5.06 -10.52
CA LEU A 258 2.43 -4.64 -10.56
C LEU A 258 1.51 -5.84 -10.74
N TYR A 259 0.62 -6.06 -9.79
CA TYR A 259 -0.40 -7.09 -9.86
C TYR A 259 -1.80 -6.49 -9.70
N ALA A 260 -2.68 -6.71 -10.66
CA ALA A 260 -4.09 -6.34 -10.56
C ALA A 260 -4.98 -7.48 -11.05
N THR A 261 -5.95 -7.87 -10.24
CA THR A 261 -6.85 -8.99 -10.55
C THR A 261 -8.32 -8.66 -10.37
N SER A 262 -9.13 -9.18 -11.28
CA SER A 262 -10.59 -9.18 -11.25
C SER A 262 -11.19 -7.79 -10.96
N PRO A 263 -10.87 -6.74 -11.74
CA PRO A 263 -11.49 -5.42 -11.60
C PRO A 263 -13.01 -5.48 -11.55
N THR A 264 -13.61 -4.52 -10.85
CA THR A 264 -15.06 -4.45 -10.74
C THR A 264 -15.70 -4.34 -12.13
N ALA A 265 -16.86 -4.97 -12.30
CA ALA A 265 -17.57 -5.03 -13.57
C ALA A 265 -17.72 -3.64 -14.21
N GLY A 266 -17.44 -3.55 -15.50
CA GLY A 266 -17.48 -2.30 -16.28
C GLY A 266 -16.19 -1.48 -16.23
N ILE A 267 -15.24 -1.78 -15.34
CA ILE A 267 -13.97 -1.08 -15.28
C ILE A 267 -12.99 -1.67 -16.30
N LYS A 268 -12.46 -0.79 -17.17
CA LYS A 268 -11.30 -1.07 -18.02
C LYS A 268 -10.10 -0.34 -17.44
N LEU A 269 -9.03 -1.06 -17.12
CA LEU A 269 -7.85 -0.42 -16.53
C LEU A 269 -7.08 0.37 -17.59
N ASN A 270 -6.63 1.55 -17.21
CA ASN A 270 -5.70 2.38 -17.95
C ASN A 270 -4.31 2.23 -17.32
N ALA A 271 -3.50 1.32 -17.85
CA ALA A 271 -2.14 1.11 -17.40
C ALA A 271 -1.18 1.92 -18.27
N ASP A 272 -0.74 3.09 -17.78
CA ASP A 272 0.21 3.97 -18.47
C ASP A 272 1.52 4.06 -17.68
N LEU A 273 2.32 3.00 -17.81
CA LEU A 273 3.51 2.73 -17.01
C LEU A 273 4.75 3.29 -17.69
N GLY A 274 4.76 4.61 -17.88
CA GLY A 274 5.89 5.32 -18.45
C GLY A 274 7.13 5.29 -17.54
N ASN A 275 8.30 5.03 -18.13
CA ASN A 275 9.62 5.10 -17.53
C ASN A 275 9.77 4.29 -16.23
N LYS A 276 9.61 2.96 -16.32
CA LYS A 276 9.69 2.03 -15.19
C LYS A 276 10.86 1.04 -15.36
N PRO A 277 12.12 1.49 -15.20
CA PRO A 277 13.30 0.68 -15.51
C PRO A 277 13.47 -0.58 -14.66
N ASN A 278 12.92 -0.57 -13.45
CA ASN A 278 13.03 -1.69 -12.51
C ASN A 278 11.90 -2.71 -12.65
N LEU A 279 10.93 -2.48 -13.56
CA LEU A 279 9.74 -3.30 -13.68
C LEU A 279 10.12 -4.70 -14.23
N LYS A 280 9.83 -5.72 -13.42
CA LYS A 280 10.15 -7.13 -13.67
C LYS A 280 8.90 -7.92 -14.03
N ASP A 281 7.77 -7.61 -13.41
CA ASP A 281 6.52 -8.36 -13.60
C ASP A 281 5.32 -7.43 -13.64
N ILE A 282 4.48 -7.63 -14.65
CA ILE A 282 3.16 -7.04 -14.76
C ILE A 282 2.16 -8.16 -14.97
N THR A 283 1.25 -8.31 -14.01
CA THR A 283 0.20 -9.31 -14.07
C THR A 283 -1.17 -8.64 -13.98
N PHE A 284 -1.91 -8.69 -15.08
CA PHE A 284 -3.33 -8.39 -15.13
C PHE A 284 -4.13 -9.69 -15.30
N ARG A 285 -4.94 -10.06 -14.30
CA ARG A 285 -5.79 -11.25 -14.35
C ARG A 285 -7.27 -10.90 -14.35
N ASN A 286 -8.06 -11.60 -15.17
CA ASN A 286 -9.51 -11.39 -15.28
C ASN A 286 -9.87 -9.91 -15.49
N ALA A 287 -9.05 -9.21 -16.27
CA ALA A 287 -9.14 -7.76 -16.49
C ALA A 287 -9.27 -7.46 -17.98
N THR A 288 -9.72 -6.24 -18.27
CA THR A 288 -9.65 -5.65 -19.62
C THR A 288 -8.99 -4.29 -19.51
N LEU A 289 -8.18 -3.93 -20.50
CA LEU A 289 -7.41 -2.69 -20.50
C LEU A 289 -7.94 -1.75 -21.58
N SER A 290 -8.17 -0.49 -21.23
CA SER A 290 -8.40 0.57 -22.22
C SER A 290 -7.09 0.93 -22.90
N LYS A 291 -6.00 0.97 -22.13
CA LYS A 291 -4.65 1.21 -22.59
C LYS A 291 -3.67 0.36 -21.78
N PHE A 292 -2.68 -0.19 -22.46
CA PHE A 292 -1.52 -0.79 -21.85
C PHE A 292 -0.25 -0.21 -22.46
N ALA A 293 0.37 0.72 -21.74
CA ALA A 293 1.62 1.33 -22.10
C ALA A 293 2.71 1.02 -21.09
N VAL A 294 3.90 0.71 -21.60
CA VAL A 294 5.09 0.42 -20.80
C VAL A 294 6.30 1.01 -21.51
N SER A 295 7.11 1.79 -20.79
CA SER A 295 8.36 2.30 -21.36
C SER A 295 9.59 2.11 -20.46
N ASN A 296 10.74 1.88 -21.12
CA ASN A 296 12.05 1.70 -20.52
C ASN A 296 12.19 0.50 -19.56
N ALA A 297 11.33 -0.51 -19.66
CA ALA A 297 11.35 -1.67 -18.79
C ALA A 297 12.04 -2.87 -19.48
N THR A 298 13.36 -2.85 -19.57
CA THR A 298 14.14 -3.82 -20.37
C THR A 298 14.17 -5.25 -19.82
N ASN A 299 13.75 -5.45 -18.58
CA ASN A 299 13.68 -6.76 -17.92
C ASN A 299 12.25 -7.25 -17.66
N VAL A 300 11.24 -6.53 -18.17
CA VAL A 300 9.84 -6.85 -17.86
C VAL A 300 9.40 -8.18 -18.46
N VAL A 301 8.62 -8.94 -17.69
CA VAL A 301 7.94 -10.16 -18.11
C VAL A 301 6.43 -9.92 -18.10
N LEU A 302 5.76 -10.28 -19.20
CA LEU A 302 4.31 -10.10 -19.40
C LEU A 302 3.55 -11.43 -19.47
N LYS A 303 4.21 -12.55 -19.16
CA LYS A 303 3.70 -13.91 -19.43
C LYS A 303 2.39 -14.23 -18.69
N ASP A 304 2.23 -13.72 -17.47
CA ASP A 304 1.12 -14.02 -16.57
C ASP A 304 -0.05 -13.03 -16.73
N SER A 305 0.15 -11.97 -17.52
CA SER A 305 -0.92 -11.08 -17.94
C SER A 305 -1.79 -11.76 -19.00
N ASN A 306 -3.07 -11.96 -18.67
CA ASN A 306 -4.05 -12.54 -19.59
C ASN A 306 -5.13 -11.55 -20.05
N ALA A 307 -4.96 -10.27 -19.71
CA ALA A 307 -5.88 -9.21 -20.08
C ALA A 307 -5.66 -8.72 -21.52
N GLY A 308 -6.74 -8.59 -22.29
CA GLY A 308 -6.74 -7.87 -23.56
C GLY A 308 -6.64 -6.35 -23.36
N ALA A 309 -6.13 -5.65 -24.37
CA ALA A 309 -5.99 -4.19 -24.38
C ALA A 309 -6.49 -3.59 -25.69
N ILE A 310 -7.22 -2.47 -25.61
CA ILE A 310 -7.71 -1.73 -26.78
C ILE A 310 -6.55 -0.97 -27.44
N ALA A 311 -5.73 -0.28 -26.65
CA ALA A 311 -4.53 0.40 -27.10
C ALA A 311 -3.28 -0.20 -26.43
N VAL A 312 -2.24 -0.45 -27.22
CA VAL A 312 -0.94 -0.93 -26.75
C VAL A 312 0.15 0.05 -27.17
N GLU A 313 0.96 0.52 -26.21
CA GLU A 313 2.10 1.40 -26.48
C GLU A 313 3.34 0.89 -25.74
N PHE A 314 4.23 0.23 -26.46
CA PHE A 314 5.45 -0.31 -25.87
C PHE A 314 6.66 0.43 -26.39
N ASP A 315 7.54 0.83 -25.47
CA ASP A 315 8.75 1.58 -25.78
C ASP A 315 9.95 1.01 -25.02
N ASN A 316 10.98 0.53 -25.73
CA ASN A 316 12.20 0.02 -25.13
C ASN A 316 11.95 -1.10 -24.08
N ILE A 317 11.16 -2.11 -24.47
CA ILE A 317 10.92 -3.35 -23.70
C ILE A 317 11.34 -4.58 -24.54
N PRO A 318 11.49 -5.78 -23.94
CA PRO A 318 11.86 -6.99 -24.69
C PRO A 318 10.88 -7.29 -25.83
N ALA A 319 11.40 -7.39 -27.06
CA ALA A 319 10.60 -7.62 -28.26
C ALA A 319 9.74 -8.89 -28.18
N ALA A 320 10.28 -9.96 -27.60
CA ALA A 320 9.55 -11.21 -27.40
C ALA A 320 8.30 -11.01 -26.54
N GLN A 321 8.41 -10.24 -25.45
CA GLN A 321 7.30 -9.97 -24.54
C GLN A 321 6.23 -9.09 -25.22
N ALA A 322 6.67 -8.02 -25.91
CA ALA A 322 5.79 -7.13 -26.66
C ALA A 322 4.96 -7.89 -27.72
N LEU A 323 5.63 -8.63 -28.59
CA LEU A 323 5.00 -9.35 -29.71
C LEU A 323 4.12 -10.50 -29.21
N GLN A 324 4.57 -11.25 -28.21
CA GLN A 324 3.78 -12.35 -27.63
C GLN A 324 2.51 -11.84 -26.96
N TYR A 325 2.60 -10.75 -26.18
CA TYR A 325 1.43 -10.15 -25.55
C TYR A 325 0.39 -9.73 -26.60
N ILE A 326 0.81 -9.02 -27.63
CA ILE A 326 -0.09 -8.58 -28.71
C ILE A 326 -0.71 -9.78 -29.43
N ALA A 327 0.11 -10.75 -29.84
CA ALA A 327 -0.33 -11.88 -30.65
C ALA A 327 -1.24 -12.87 -29.91
N SER A 328 -1.15 -12.95 -28.58
CA SER A 328 -1.85 -13.96 -27.79
C SER A 328 -2.87 -13.43 -26.77
N LYS A 329 -2.73 -12.17 -26.34
CA LYS A 329 -3.57 -11.58 -25.28
C LYS A 329 -4.42 -10.43 -25.80
N ALA A 330 -3.82 -9.50 -26.55
CA ALA A 330 -4.52 -8.31 -27.03
C ALA A 330 -5.21 -8.51 -28.39
N ASN A 331 -4.83 -9.53 -29.17
CA ASN A 331 -5.21 -9.75 -30.57
C ASN A 331 -6.71 -9.68 -30.90
N ALA A 332 -7.58 -10.01 -29.95
CA ALA A 332 -9.03 -9.98 -30.09
C ALA A 332 -9.69 -8.62 -29.79
N SER A 333 -8.94 -7.67 -29.24
CA SER A 333 -9.48 -6.39 -28.72
C SER A 333 -8.72 -5.15 -29.18
N VAL A 334 -7.45 -5.32 -29.59
CA VAL A 334 -6.56 -4.21 -29.92
C VAL A 334 -6.95 -3.53 -31.23
N THR A 335 -6.97 -2.20 -31.23
CA THR A 335 -7.19 -1.37 -32.42
C THR A 335 -6.06 -0.35 -32.64
N SER A 336 -5.19 -0.15 -31.66
CA SER A 336 -4.01 0.72 -31.77
C SER A 336 -2.80 0.03 -31.18
N ILE A 337 -1.73 -0.09 -31.96
CA ILE A 337 -0.44 -0.63 -31.54
C ILE A 337 0.64 0.39 -31.87
N THR A 338 1.47 0.74 -30.88
CA THR A 338 2.66 1.56 -31.07
C THR A 338 3.86 0.84 -30.47
N LEU A 339 4.91 0.59 -31.28
CA LEU A 339 6.14 -0.09 -30.84
C LEU A 339 7.35 0.81 -31.11
N LYS A 340 7.87 1.46 -30.06
CA LYS A 340 8.99 2.40 -30.10
C LYS A 340 10.27 1.76 -29.57
N ASN A 341 11.41 2.04 -30.20
CA ASN A 341 12.71 1.56 -29.73
C ASN A 341 12.77 0.04 -29.43
N ILE A 342 12.01 -0.77 -30.18
CA ILE A 342 12.02 -2.22 -30.08
C ILE A 342 12.68 -2.79 -31.33
N THR A 343 13.70 -3.63 -31.14
CA THR A 343 14.34 -4.36 -32.25
C THR A 343 13.46 -5.54 -32.66
N ILE A 344 12.83 -5.44 -33.84
CA ILE A 344 11.88 -6.43 -34.36
C ILE A 344 12.32 -6.83 -35.77
N SER A 345 12.37 -8.14 -36.06
CA SER A 345 12.55 -8.62 -37.44
C SER A 345 11.23 -8.55 -38.22
N GLU A 346 11.32 -8.33 -39.53
CA GLU A 346 10.16 -8.31 -40.44
C GLU A 346 9.30 -9.59 -40.30
N GLU A 347 9.95 -10.76 -40.25
CA GLU A 347 9.27 -12.05 -40.09
C GLU A 347 8.42 -12.11 -38.81
N ASN A 348 8.98 -11.65 -37.69
CA ASN A 348 8.27 -11.66 -36.40
C ASN A 348 7.14 -10.63 -36.36
N LEU A 349 7.32 -9.46 -37.01
CA LEU A 349 6.27 -8.46 -37.15
C LEU A 349 5.09 -9.02 -37.96
N ILE A 350 5.35 -9.66 -39.10
CA ILE A 350 4.33 -10.29 -39.94
C ILE A 350 3.61 -11.43 -39.19
N LYS A 351 4.35 -12.26 -38.44
CA LYS A 351 3.76 -13.32 -37.60
C LYS A 351 2.79 -12.75 -36.57
N MET A 352 3.13 -11.64 -35.92
CA MET A 352 2.24 -10.95 -34.99
C MET A 352 0.99 -10.41 -35.70
N ILE A 353 1.16 -9.71 -36.84
CA ILE A 353 0.05 -9.15 -37.62
C ILE A 353 -0.94 -10.23 -38.04
N LYS A 354 -0.47 -11.38 -38.50
CA LYS A 354 -1.32 -12.52 -38.91
C LYS A 354 -2.21 -13.05 -37.78
N ARG A 355 -1.85 -12.81 -36.52
CA ARG A 355 -2.61 -13.25 -35.33
C ARG A 355 -3.69 -12.26 -34.89
N LEU A 356 -3.68 -11.02 -35.40
CA LEU A 356 -4.71 -10.02 -35.13
C LEU A 356 -6.08 -10.52 -35.62
N GLN A 357 -7.10 -10.32 -34.80
CA GLN A 357 -8.49 -10.74 -35.08
C GLN A 357 -9.42 -9.54 -35.29
N THR A 358 -9.01 -8.34 -34.87
CA THR A 358 -9.69 -7.09 -35.13
C THR A 358 -9.36 -6.55 -36.52
N SER A 359 -10.17 -5.62 -37.01
CA SER A 359 -9.97 -4.86 -38.26
C SER A 359 -10.10 -3.35 -37.98
N GLY A 360 -9.71 -2.52 -38.94
CA GLY A 360 -9.74 -1.05 -38.80
C GLY A 360 -8.71 -0.49 -37.82
N GLY A 361 -7.69 -1.27 -37.46
CA GLY A 361 -6.66 -0.85 -36.51
C GLY A 361 -5.45 -0.18 -37.16
N THR A 362 -4.62 0.45 -36.33
CA THR A 362 -3.37 1.11 -36.76
C THR A 362 -2.16 0.53 -36.04
N LEU A 363 -1.09 0.24 -36.81
CA LEU A 363 0.23 -0.15 -36.31
C LEU A 363 1.24 0.98 -36.56
N LYS A 364 1.79 1.56 -35.48
CA LYS A 364 2.87 2.54 -35.50
C LYS A 364 4.21 1.90 -35.15
N VAL A 365 5.14 1.92 -36.10
CA VAL A 365 6.50 1.37 -35.99
C VAL A 365 7.50 2.26 -36.72
N LYS A 366 8.81 2.01 -36.55
CA LYS A 366 9.82 2.74 -37.33
C LYS A 366 9.59 2.57 -38.84
N SER A 367 9.84 3.61 -39.62
CA SER A 367 9.51 3.65 -41.05
C SER A 367 10.12 2.51 -41.85
N GLU A 368 11.33 2.06 -41.52
CA GLU A 368 12.03 0.97 -42.18
C GLU A 368 11.35 -0.40 -42.00
N LEU A 369 10.49 -0.55 -41.00
CA LEU A 369 9.71 -1.78 -40.78
C LEU A 369 8.41 -1.80 -41.60
N LEU A 370 8.00 -0.68 -42.22
CA LEU A 370 6.81 -0.60 -43.07
C LEU A 370 7.12 -1.01 -44.51
N THR A 371 7.67 -2.22 -44.66
CA THR A 371 8.00 -2.78 -45.96
C THR A 371 6.73 -3.15 -46.75
N THR A 372 6.89 -3.47 -48.04
CA THR A 372 5.79 -3.96 -48.88
C THR A 372 5.12 -5.21 -48.27
N ALA A 373 5.91 -6.14 -47.73
CA ALA A 373 5.38 -7.37 -47.14
C ALA A 373 4.58 -7.09 -45.85
N VAL A 374 5.06 -6.17 -45.01
CA VAL A 374 4.36 -5.75 -43.78
C VAL A 374 3.06 -5.03 -44.12
N ASN A 375 3.07 -4.08 -45.05
CA ASN A 375 1.87 -3.36 -45.47
C ASN A 375 0.83 -4.27 -46.13
N ALA A 376 1.28 -5.27 -46.90
CA ALA A 376 0.39 -6.29 -47.47
C ALA A 376 -0.26 -7.15 -46.36
N ALA A 377 0.51 -7.56 -45.35
CA ALA A 377 -0.01 -8.30 -44.20
C ALA A 377 -1.02 -7.49 -43.38
N LEU A 378 -0.76 -6.19 -43.17
CA LEU A 378 -1.69 -5.27 -42.49
C LEU A 378 -2.98 -5.11 -43.30
N SER A 379 -2.87 -4.85 -44.60
CA SER A 379 -4.03 -4.69 -45.48
C SER A 379 -4.92 -5.93 -45.51
N ALA A 380 -4.33 -7.13 -45.50
CA ALA A 380 -5.06 -8.40 -45.41
C ALA A 380 -5.86 -8.57 -44.10
N LYS A 381 -5.53 -7.80 -43.06
CA LYS A 381 -6.27 -7.71 -41.80
C LYS A 381 -7.22 -6.51 -41.73
N GLY A 382 -7.24 -5.66 -42.76
CA GLY A 382 -7.93 -4.36 -42.71
C GLY A 382 -7.26 -3.37 -41.75
N TRP A 383 -5.94 -3.48 -41.55
CA TRP A 383 -5.14 -2.59 -40.72
C TRP A 383 -4.30 -1.63 -41.57
N THR A 384 -3.90 -0.50 -40.98
CA THR A 384 -3.03 0.49 -41.60
C THR A 384 -1.69 0.60 -40.87
N GLY A 385 -0.60 0.70 -41.62
CA GLY A 385 0.72 1.03 -41.08
C GLY A 385 0.94 2.54 -41.03
N ALA A 386 1.62 3.02 -39.99
CA ALA A 386 2.03 4.42 -39.85
C ALA A 386 3.45 4.50 -39.28
N ALA A 387 4.25 5.46 -39.77
CA ALA A 387 5.58 5.69 -39.22
C ALA A 387 5.48 6.37 -37.84
N LEU A 388 6.47 6.10 -36.98
CA LEU A 388 6.60 6.70 -35.64
C LEU A 388 6.92 8.19 -35.66
#